data_AF-A0A239E264-F1
#
_entry.id   AF-A0A239E264-F1
#
_cell.length_a   1.000
_cell.length_b   1.000
_cell.length_c   1.000
_cell.angle_alpha   90.00
_cell.angle_beta   90.00
_cell.angle_gamma   90.00
#
_symmetry.space_group_name_H-M   'P 1'
#
loop_
_entity.id
_entity.type
_entity.pdbx_description
1 polymer ?
#
loop_
_entity_poly.entity_id
_entity_poly.type
_entity_poly.pdbx_seq_one_letter_code
_entity_poly.pdbx_strand_id
1 'polypeptide(L)'
;MNQVEIARAKLLIALFVDSHRPDKRSLSREQIESEYFTRLDTPLFNSLVTEFRRSGLVKAYPDRATYFVRLRTDAHATALNHILNSLDAKTFDVNWQGQRIGTDADAELANELLAAIPDGWLLMTYEKNDPIAPKTPSAPSQVTAGGDFIWVGGDVHQSSIAGRPHDSDGWTRASTLFTGLGVIVAIVAIGAAWYFWAYRP
;
A
#
# COMPACT_ATOMS: atom_id res chain seq x y z
N MET A 1 -14.96 14.83 6.99
CA MET A 1 -15.18 13.86 5.89
C MET A 1 -16.65 13.53 5.78
N ASN A 2 -17.14 13.20 4.58
CA ASN A 2 -18.49 12.67 4.40
C ASN A 2 -18.53 11.14 4.62
N GLN A 3 -19.73 10.56 4.76
CA GLN A 3 -19.91 9.12 5.02
C GLN A 3 -19.32 8.21 3.93
N VAL A 4 -19.34 8.66 2.66
CA VAL A 4 -18.77 7.90 1.53
C VAL A 4 -17.25 7.91 1.58
N GLU A 5 -16.63 9.02 1.96
CA GLU A 5 -15.18 9.13 2.16
C GLU A 5 -14.71 8.25 3.32
N ILE A 6 -15.46 8.24 4.43
CA ILE A 6 -15.20 7.36 5.58
C ILE A 6 -15.28 5.90 5.16
N ALA A 7 -16.35 5.52 4.47
CA ALA A 7 -16.54 4.16 3.93
C ALA A 7 -15.40 3.75 2.98
N ARG A 8 -14.98 4.65 2.09
CA ARG A 8 -13.86 4.45 1.17
C ARG A 8 -12.56 4.20 1.93
N ALA A 9 -12.23 5.07 2.88
CA ALA A 9 -11.02 4.96 3.68
C ALA A 9 -11.01 3.65 4.49
N LYS A 10 -12.10 3.33 5.19
CA LYS A 10 -12.24 2.08 5.96
C LYS A 10 -12.04 0.84 5.10
N LEU A 11 -12.69 0.78 3.93
CA LEU A 11 -12.54 -0.35 3.02
C LEU A 11 -11.10 -0.48 2.53
N LEU A 12 -10.45 0.63 2.17
CA LEU A 12 -9.06 0.59 1.71
C LEU A 12 -8.10 0.15 2.82
N ILE A 13 -8.30 0.65 4.05
CA ILE A 13 -7.53 0.25 5.24
C ILE A 13 -7.71 -1.25 5.50
N ALA A 14 -8.94 -1.76 5.49
CA ALA A 14 -9.22 -3.18 5.68
C ALA A 14 -8.48 -4.06 4.66
N LEU A 15 -8.54 -3.70 3.38
CA LEU A 15 -7.84 -4.42 2.31
C LEU A 15 -6.31 -4.31 2.43
N PHE A 16 -5.81 -3.17 2.89
CA PHE A 16 -4.39 -2.95 3.11
C PHE A 16 -3.88 -3.80 4.28
N VAL A 17 -4.60 -3.83 5.40
CA VAL A 17 -4.29 -4.68 6.55
C VAL A 17 -4.31 -6.15 6.16
N ASP A 18 -5.35 -6.63 5.47
CA ASP A 18 -5.43 -8.04 5.01
C ASP A 18 -4.27 -8.40 4.06
N SER A 19 -3.76 -7.44 3.29
CA SER A 19 -2.65 -7.69 2.36
C SER A 19 -1.31 -8.04 3.05
N HIS A 20 -1.19 -7.74 4.36
CA HIS A 20 -0.03 -8.12 5.18
C HIS A 20 -0.11 -9.57 5.68
N ARG A 21 -1.25 -10.25 5.46
CA ARG A 21 -1.44 -11.66 5.81
C ARG A 21 -0.58 -12.57 4.91
N PRO A 22 0.03 -13.64 5.46
CA PRO A 22 0.89 -14.53 4.66
C PRO A 22 0.17 -15.28 3.54
N ASP A 23 -1.12 -15.59 3.71
CA ASP A 23 -1.91 -16.42 2.79
C ASP A 23 -2.47 -15.66 1.56
N LYS A 24 -2.43 -14.32 1.56
CA LYS A 24 -2.79 -13.43 0.43
C LYS A 24 -4.10 -13.80 -0.27
N ARG A 25 -5.15 -14.02 0.53
CA ARG A 25 -6.49 -14.39 0.05
C ARG A 25 -7.24 -13.23 -0.61
N SER A 26 -8.46 -13.51 -1.06
CA SER A 26 -9.43 -12.50 -1.53
C SER A 26 -10.66 -12.57 -0.64
N LEU A 27 -11.23 -11.42 -0.30
CA LEU A 27 -12.31 -11.29 0.66
C LEU A 27 -13.63 -11.01 -0.03
N SER A 28 -14.70 -11.67 0.42
CA SER A 28 -16.06 -11.22 0.13
C SER A 28 -16.43 -10.00 0.99
N ARG A 29 -17.53 -9.32 0.65
CA ARG A 29 -18.09 -8.25 1.47
C ARG A 29 -18.39 -8.71 2.90
N GLU A 30 -18.98 -9.90 3.03
CA GLU A 30 -19.36 -10.50 4.32
C GLU A 30 -18.12 -10.77 5.17
N GLN A 31 -17.04 -11.24 4.57
CA GLN A 31 -15.76 -11.44 5.27
C GLN A 31 -15.19 -10.11 5.76
N ILE A 32 -15.19 -9.07 4.91
CA ILE A 32 -14.75 -7.73 5.30
C ILE A 32 -15.59 -7.18 6.45
N GLU A 33 -16.91 -7.32 6.38
CA GLU A 33 -17.82 -6.86 7.42
C GLU A 33 -17.60 -7.61 8.74
N SER A 34 -17.41 -8.93 8.67
CA SER A 34 -17.23 -9.77 9.86
C SER A 34 -15.85 -9.65 10.52
N GLU A 35 -14.79 -9.43 9.74
CA GLU A 35 -13.42 -9.42 10.24
C GLU A 35 -12.88 -8.02 10.50
N TYR A 36 -13.36 -7.00 9.77
CA TYR A 36 -12.85 -5.63 9.84
C TYR A 36 -13.94 -4.63 10.26
N PHE A 37 -15.05 -5.10 10.85
CA PHE A 37 -16.17 -4.30 11.37
C PHE A 37 -16.66 -3.17 10.46
N THR A 38 -16.47 -3.34 9.15
CA THR A 38 -16.74 -2.32 8.14
C THR A 38 -18.12 -2.61 7.56
N ARG A 39 -19.15 -2.06 8.21
CA ARG A 39 -20.53 -2.18 7.73
C ARG A 39 -20.74 -1.30 6.50
N LEU A 40 -20.87 -1.93 5.34
CA LEU A 40 -21.17 -1.29 4.06
C LEU A 40 -22.35 -1.97 3.41
N ASP A 41 -23.31 -1.18 2.95
CA ASP A 41 -24.38 -1.67 2.10
C ASP A 41 -23.80 -2.17 0.76
N THR A 42 -24.41 -3.22 0.20
CA THR A 42 -23.94 -3.87 -1.02
C THR A 42 -23.76 -2.91 -2.21
N PRO A 43 -24.69 -1.96 -2.48
CA PRO A 43 -24.50 -0.98 -3.55
C PRO A 43 -23.25 -0.11 -3.35
N LEU A 44 -23.04 0.44 -2.14
CA LEU A 44 -21.87 1.24 -1.83
C LEU A 44 -20.57 0.43 -1.94
N PHE A 45 -20.54 -0.79 -1.39
CA PHE A 45 -19.40 -1.69 -1.51
C PHE A 45 -19.04 -1.95 -2.98
N ASN A 46 -20.03 -2.32 -3.81
CA ASN A 46 -19.81 -2.59 -5.23
C ASN A 46 -19.33 -1.36 -5.99
N SER A 47 -19.85 -0.18 -5.65
CA SER A 47 -19.41 1.10 -6.22
C SER A 47 -17.94 1.39 -5.89
N LEU A 48 -17.55 1.28 -4.61
CA LEU A 48 -16.18 1.51 -4.14
C LEU A 48 -15.19 0.49 -4.72
N VAL A 49 -15.55 -0.80 -4.76
CA VAL A 49 -14.71 -1.83 -5.38
C VAL A 49 -14.52 -1.55 -6.88
N THR A 50 -15.57 -1.09 -7.57
CA THR A 50 -15.47 -0.71 -8.99
C THR A 50 -14.55 0.50 -9.17
N GLU A 51 -14.65 1.50 -8.30
CA GLU A 51 -13.75 2.66 -8.27
C GLU A 51 -12.30 2.22 -8.08
N PHE A 52 -12.01 1.44 -7.05
CA PHE A 52 -10.66 0.94 -6.75
C PHE A 52 -10.10 0.05 -7.86
N ARG A 53 -10.94 -0.71 -8.54
CA ARG A 53 -10.51 -1.52 -9.69
C ARG A 53 -10.11 -0.62 -10.85
N ARG A 54 -10.88 0.44 -11.13
CA ARG A 54 -10.58 1.43 -12.19
C ARG A 54 -9.31 2.22 -11.90
N SER A 55 -9.04 2.56 -10.65
CA SER A 55 -7.77 3.20 -10.24
C SER A 55 -6.59 2.23 -10.14
N GLY A 56 -6.83 0.94 -10.35
CA GLY A 56 -5.78 -0.07 -10.33
C GLY A 56 -5.30 -0.44 -8.92
N LEU A 57 -6.06 -0.13 -7.87
CA LEU A 57 -5.71 -0.47 -6.48
C LEU A 57 -6.03 -1.93 -6.13
N VAL A 58 -7.10 -2.49 -6.69
CA VAL A 58 -7.59 -3.83 -6.31
C VAL A 58 -7.75 -4.77 -7.50
N LYS A 59 -7.69 -6.07 -7.22
CA LYS A 59 -8.22 -7.13 -8.09
C LYS A 59 -9.56 -7.55 -7.53
N ALA A 60 -10.58 -7.59 -8.39
CA ALA A 60 -11.92 -8.04 -8.03
C ALA A 60 -12.33 -9.20 -8.95
N TYR A 61 -12.81 -10.28 -8.35
CA TYR A 61 -13.30 -11.47 -9.04
C TYR A 61 -14.81 -11.56 -8.80
N PRO A 62 -15.64 -11.61 -9.85
CA PRO A 62 -17.08 -11.70 -9.69
C PRO A 62 -17.48 -13.05 -9.08
N ASP A 63 -18.44 -13.04 -8.16
CA ASP A 63 -19.12 -14.23 -7.67
C ASP A 63 -20.63 -13.97 -7.53
N ARG A 64 -21.41 -14.53 -8.46
CA ARG A 64 -22.87 -14.41 -8.55
C ARG A 64 -23.40 -12.97 -8.40
N ALA A 65 -23.56 -12.50 -7.16
CA ALA A 65 -24.10 -11.19 -6.78
C ALA A 65 -23.10 -10.27 -6.03
N THR A 66 -21.86 -10.71 -5.82
CA THR A 66 -20.82 -10.00 -5.05
C THR A 66 -19.46 -10.06 -5.75
N TYR A 67 -18.45 -9.46 -5.13
CA TYR A 67 -17.06 -9.55 -5.54
C TYR A 67 -16.22 -10.18 -4.43
N PHE A 68 -15.29 -11.04 -4.83
CA PHE A 68 -14.09 -11.28 -4.04
C PHE A 68 -13.05 -10.24 -4.40
N VAL A 69 -12.58 -9.47 -3.43
CA VAL A 69 -11.66 -8.37 -3.63
C VAL A 69 -10.37 -8.60 -2.85
N ARG A 70 -9.24 -8.18 -3.44
CA ARG A 70 -7.96 -8.07 -2.74
C ARG A 70 -7.17 -6.88 -3.23
N LEU A 71 -6.31 -6.34 -2.38
CA LEU A 71 -5.35 -5.32 -2.78
C LEU A 71 -4.35 -5.90 -3.80
N ARG A 72 -3.99 -5.10 -4.79
CA ARG A 72 -2.92 -5.42 -5.72
C ARG A 72 -1.56 -5.28 -5.05
N THR A 73 -0.69 -6.26 -5.24
CA THR A 73 0.67 -6.26 -4.65
C THR A 73 1.52 -5.08 -5.13
N ASP A 74 1.32 -4.64 -6.38
CA ASP A 74 2.01 -3.50 -6.98
C ASP A 74 1.36 -2.15 -6.65
N ALA A 75 0.16 -2.15 -6.04
CA ALA A 75 -0.56 -0.94 -5.65
C ALA A 75 -0.32 -0.54 -4.19
N HIS A 76 0.55 -1.25 -3.46
CA HIS A 76 0.74 -1.08 -2.02
C HIS A 76 1.15 0.35 -1.64
N ALA A 77 2.13 0.92 -2.35
CA ALA A 77 2.58 2.30 -2.10
C ALA A 77 1.48 3.33 -2.39
N THR A 78 0.70 3.13 -3.46
CA THR A 78 -0.41 4.00 -3.81
C THR A 78 -1.52 3.92 -2.76
N ALA A 79 -1.88 2.70 -2.32
CA ALA A 79 -2.87 2.49 -1.27
C ALA A 79 -2.43 3.14 0.05
N LEU A 80 -1.16 2.97 0.44
CA LEU A 80 -0.59 3.62 1.63
C LEU A 80 -0.71 5.15 1.54
N ASN A 81 -0.35 5.76 0.41
CA ASN A 81 -0.50 7.21 0.23
C ASN A 81 -1.95 7.68 0.36
N HIS A 82 -2.92 6.93 -0.16
CA HIS A 82 -4.33 7.25 0.02
C HIS A 82 -4.74 7.15 1.50
N ILE A 83 -4.28 6.13 2.22
CA ILE A 83 -4.56 5.94 3.65
C ILE A 83 -3.96 7.09 4.48
N LEU A 84 -2.70 7.44 4.23
CA LEU A 84 -2.03 8.56 4.91
C LEU A 84 -2.77 9.88 4.70
N ASN A 85 -3.19 10.16 3.46
CA ASN A 85 -3.97 11.35 3.15
C ASN A 85 -5.35 11.35 3.81
N SER A 86 -6.02 10.19 3.91
CA SER A 86 -7.32 10.08 4.58
C SER A 86 -7.23 10.21 6.10
N LEU A 87 -6.11 9.81 6.69
CA LEU A 87 -5.84 9.90 8.13
C LEU A 87 -5.17 11.21 8.55
N ASP A 88 -4.85 12.11 7.62
CA ASP A 88 -3.97 13.26 7.86
C ASP A 88 -2.70 12.88 8.65
N ALA A 89 -2.09 11.77 8.25
CA ALA A 89 -0.98 11.12 8.92
C ALA A 89 0.27 11.09 8.03
N LYS A 90 1.46 11.06 8.63
CA LYS A 90 2.73 10.85 7.91
C LYS A 90 3.19 9.41 7.96
N THR A 91 2.71 8.66 8.94
CA THR A 91 3.10 7.29 9.24
C THR A 91 1.87 6.41 9.38
N PHE A 92 1.95 5.24 8.76
CA PHE A 92 0.99 4.17 8.90
C PHE A 92 1.71 2.84 8.67
N ASP A 93 1.83 2.04 9.71
CA ASP A 93 2.52 0.75 9.70
C ASP A 93 1.61 -0.37 10.20
N VAL A 94 1.73 -1.55 9.60
CA VAL A 94 0.93 -2.73 9.93
C VAL A 94 1.86 -3.88 10.29
N ASN A 95 1.87 -4.25 11.58
CA ASN A 95 2.53 -5.45 12.06
C ASN A 95 1.53 -6.59 12.23
N TRP A 96 1.41 -7.43 11.21
CA TRP A 96 0.49 -8.56 11.21
C TRP A 96 0.77 -9.59 12.32
N GLN A 97 2.05 -9.94 12.55
CA GLN A 97 2.43 -10.95 13.56
C GLN A 97 2.13 -10.49 14.98
N GLY A 98 2.38 -9.21 15.27
CA GLY A 98 2.10 -8.61 16.56
C GLY A 98 0.67 -8.09 16.72
N GLN A 99 -0.15 -8.18 15.66
CA GLN A 99 -1.49 -7.57 15.56
C GLN A 99 -1.48 -6.11 15.98
N ARG A 100 -0.59 -5.30 15.38
CA ARG A 100 -0.44 -3.87 15.73
C ARG A 100 -0.57 -3.00 14.50
N ILE A 101 -1.21 -1.85 14.68
CA ILE A 101 -1.21 -0.77 13.70
C ILE A 101 -0.63 0.46 14.37
N GLY A 102 0.38 1.05 13.73
CA GLY A 102 1.02 2.28 14.20
C GLY A 102 0.65 3.45 13.29
N THR A 103 0.23 4.58 13.85
CA THR A 103 -0.03 5.81 13.06
C THR A 103 0.19 7.07 13.89
N ASP A 104 0.54 8.19 13.26
CA ASP A 104 0.60 9.52 13.88
C ASP A 104 -0.66 10.37 13.57
N ALA A 105 -1.73 9.72 13.10
CA ALA A 105 -3.03 10.34 12.92
C ALA A 105 -3.57 10.91 14.24
N ASP A 106 -4.36 11.98 14.15
CA ASP A 106 -5.11 12.50 15.28
C ASP A 106 -5.99 11.41 15.91
N ALA A 107 -6.08 11.38 17.24
CA ALA A 107 -6.77 10.31 17.96
C ALA A 107 -8.25 10.20 17.61
N GLU A 108 -8.95 11.31 17.34
CA GLU A 108 -10.37 11.28 16.96
C GLU A 108 -10.54 10.69 15.56
N LEU A 109 -9.70 11.11 14.61
CA LEU A 109 -9.74 10.63 13.23
C LEU A 109 -9.27 9.17 13.12
N ALA A 110 -8.25 8.80 13.89
CA ALA A 110 -7.81 7.43 14.05
C ALA A 110 -8.95 6.56 14.60
N ASN A 111 -9.64 7.00 15.65
CA ASN A 111 -10.79 6.26 16.17
C ASN A 111 -11.92 6.12 15.14
N GLU A 112 -12.20 7.16 14.35
CA GLU A 112 -13.26 7.11 13.34
C GLU A 112 -12.93 6.12 12.22
N LEU A 113 -11.70 6.15 11.68
CA LEU A 113 -11.30 5.38 10.50
C LEU A 113 -10.71 4.00 10.83
N LEU A 114 -10.10 3.86 12.00
CA LEU A 114 -9.44 2.63 12.45
C LEU A 114 -10.28 1.81 13.44
N ALA A 115 -11.50 2.26 13.79
CA ALA A 115 -12.51 1.38 14.39
C ALA A 115 -12.89 0.16 13.49
N ALA A 116 -12.39 0.14 12.25
CA ALA A 116 -12.51 -0.95 11.29
C ALA A 116 -11.35 -1.98 11.36
N ILE A 117 -10.49 -1.93 12.37
CA ILE A 117 -9.44 -2.94 12.55
C ILE A 117 -10.05 -4.19 13.22
N PRO A 118 -9.60 -5.42 12.89
CA PRO A 118 -10.11 -6.63 13.54
C PRO A 118 -9.97 -6.60 15.06
N ASP A 119 -10.87 -7.30 15.75
CA ASP A 119 -10.86 -7.42 17.20
C ASP A 119 -9.51 -7.98 17.69
N GLY A 120 -8.99 -7.39 18.76
CA GLY A 120 -7.72 -7.80 19.38
C GLY A 120 -6.47 -7.14 18.80
N TRP A 121 -6.58 -6.28 17.79
CA TRP A 121 -5.45 -5.49 17.32
C TRP A 121 -5.17 -4.29 18.23
N LEU A 122 -3.89 -4.01 18.44
CA LEU A 122 -3.41 -2.85 19.18
C LEU A 122 -3.20 -1.66 18.25
N LEU A 123 -3.95 -0.58 18.47
CA LEU A 123 -3.68 0.70 17.83
C LEU A 123 -2.65 1.49 18.66
N MET A 124 -1.51 1.81 18.05
CA MET A 124 -0.47 2.63 18.64
C MET A 124 -0.44 3.99 17.95
N THR A 125 -0.59 5.06 18.72
CA THR A 125 -0.42 6.42 18.21
C THR A 125 1.00 6.90 18.46
N TYR A 126 1.66 7.43 17.43
CA TYR A 126 2.93 8.11 17.55
C TYR A 126 2.70 9.60 17.78
N GLU A 127 3.64 10.26 18.45
CA GLU A 127 3.61 11.72 18.57
C GLU A 127 3.79 12.33 17.16
N LYS A 128 2.82 13.17 16.75
CA LYS A 128 2.85 13.84 15.44
C LYS A 128 4.02 14.81 15.41
N ASN A 129 5.14 14.37 14.86
CA ASN A 129 6.27 15.26 14.60
C ASN A 129 5.88 16.18 13.45
N ASP A 130 5.22 17.30 13.74
CA ASP A 130 5.05 18.36 12.76
C ASP A 130 6.43 18.75 12.23
N PRO A 131 6.59 18.97 10.91
CA PRO A 131 7.84 19.50 10.44
C PRO A 131 7.96 20.87 11.12
N ILE A 132 8.97 21.05 11.97
CA ILE A 132 9.27 22.37 12.53
C ILE A 132 9.35 23.30 11.33
N ALA A 133 8.33 24.14 11.14
CA ALA A 133 8.39 25.18 10.13
C ALA A 133 9.72 25.89 10.39
N PRO A 134 10.59 26.07 9.38
CA PRO A 134 11.83 26.79 9.60
C PRO A 134 11.43 28.11 10.22
N LYS A 135 11.79 28.31 11.51
CA LYS A 135 11.63 29.59 12.15
C LYS A 135 12.44 30.53 11.28
N THR A 136 11.77 31.32 10.45
CA THR A 136 12.39 32.46 9.78
C THR A 136 13.12 33.19 10.90
N PRO A 137 14.46 33.34 10.85
CA PRO A 137 15.17 33.99 11.92
C PRO A 137 14.65 35.42 11.99
N SER A 138 13.78 35.70 12.96
CA SER A 138 13.58 37.06 13.43
C SER A 138 14.95 37.57 13.84
N ALA A 139 15.34 38.70 13.26
CA ALA A 139 16.65 39.29 13.39
C ALA A 139 17.19 39.22 14.83
N PRO A 140 18.49 38.95 15.02
CA PRO A 140 19.05 38.70 16.33
C PRO A 140 18.93 39.95 17.21
N SER A 141 18.12 39.87 18.26
CA SER A 141 18.33 40.73 19.44
C SER A 141 19.63 40.30 20.09
N GLN A 142 20.58 41.22 20.14
CA GLN A 142 21.86 41.07 20.84
C GLN A 142 21.62 40.55 22.26
N VAL A 143 22.22 39.39 22.57
CA VAL A 143 22.48 39.00 23.95
C VAL A 143 23.97 38.69 24.05
N THR A 144 24.64 39.54 24.81
CA THR A 144 26.05 39.48 25.16
C THR A 144 26.36 38.24 26.00
N ALA A 145 27.33 37.47 25.51
CA ALA A 145 28.31 36.61 26.20
C ALA A 145 27.87 35.77 27.43
N GLY A 146 28.10 34.45 27.31
CA GLY A 146 28.52 33.64 28.46
C GLY A 146 28.10 32.17 28.40
N GLY A 147 29.00 31.30 27.92
CA GLY A 147 28.99 29.86 28.26
C GLY A 147 28.73 28.93 27.09
N ASP A 148 29.70 28.05 26.83
CA ASP A 148 29.73 27.03 25.78
C ASP A 148 28.46 26.17 25.69
N PHE A 149 27.93 26.03 24.48
CA PHE A 149 27.14 24.87 24.11
C PHE A 149 27.40 24.53 22.63
N ILE A 150 28.10 23.42 22.39
CA ILE A 150 28.36 22.88 21.04
C ILE A 150 27.15 22.04 20.62
N TRP A 151 26.40 22.51 19.62
CA TRP A 151 25.54 21.66 18.79
C TRP A 151 26.19 21.50 17.42
N VAL A 152 26.62 20.27 17.10
CA VAL A 152 27.04 19.90 15.74
C VAL A 152 25.78 19.56 14.95
N GLY A 153 25.17 20.59 14.34
CA GLY A 153 24.23 20.43 13.24
C GLY A 153 24.97 20.74 11.94
N GLY A 154 25.42 19.70 11.25
CA GLY A 154 26.08 19.84 9.94
C GLY A 154 25.05 20.04 8.84
N ASP A 155 25.15 21.17 8.16
CA ASP A 155 24.35 21.55 7.00
C ASP A 155 24.52 20.58 5.82
N VAL A 156 23.40 20.41 5.12
CA VAL A 156 23.28 19.71 3.85
C VAL A 156 24.05 20.47 2.77
N HIS A 157 25.13 19.88 2.27
CA HIS A 157 25.71 20.29 1.00
C HIS A 157 24.81 19.83 -0.16
N GLN A 158 24.01 20.77 -0.66
CA GLN A 158 23.44 20.74 -1.98
C GLN A 158 24.58 20.87 -3.01
N SER A 159 24.88 19.80 -3.74
CA SER A 159 25.73 19.86 -4.93
C SER A 159 24.86 19.73 -6.17
N SER A 160 25.12 20.65 -7.10
CA SER A 160 24.39 20.90 -8.33
C SER A 160 24.50 19.76 -9.34
N ILE A 161 23.43 19.68 -10.13
CA ILE A 161 23.22 18.87 -11.33
C ILE A 161 24.48 18.73 -12.20
N ALA A 162 24.86 17.49 -12.51
CA ALA A 162 25.66 17.15 -13.68
C ALA A 162 25.21 15.81 -14.27
N GLY A 163 24.81 15.83 -15.54
CA GLY A 163 24.85 14.68 -16.45
C GLY A 163 23.79 13.60 -16.27
N ARG A 164 22.71 13.68 -17.04
CA ARG A 164 22.07 12.46 -17.57
C ARG A 164 23.10 11.70 -18.44
N PRO A 165 23.17 10.37 -18.31
CA PRO A 165 23.14 9.51 -19.46
C PRO A 165 21.75 8.88 -19.55
N HIS A 166 21.17 9.06 -20.73
CA HIS A 166 19.97 8.41 -21.17
C HIS A 166 20.39 7.00 -21.61
N ASP A 167 20.31 6.01 -20.72
CA ASP A 167 20.47 4.61 -21.11
C ASP A 167 19.14 3.86 -20.95
N SER A 168 18.68 3.46 -22.13
CA SER A 168 17.60 2.56 -22.53
C SER A 168 17.24 1.41 -21.59
N ASP A 169 15.93 1.22 -21.45
CA ASP A 169 15.20 -0.05 -21.51
C ASP A 169 15.65 -1.21 -20.60
N GLY A 170 15.19 -1.16 -19.34
CA GLY A 170 15.18 -2.31 -18.42
C GLY A 170 14.18 -3.43 -18.77
N TRP A 171 13.63 -3.45 -19.99
CA TRP A 171 12.70 -4.48 -20.49
C TRP A 171 13.42 -5.73 -21.04
N THR A 172 14.75 -5.75 -21.11
CA THR A 172 15.53 -6.85 -21.74
C THR A 172 16.21 -7.82 -20.77
N ARG A 173 16.05 -7.69 -19.45
CA ARG A 173 16.60 -8.68 -18.48
C ARG A 173 15.61 -9.75 -18.01
N ALA A 174 14.33 -9.65 -18.36
CA ALA A 174 13.33 -10.68 -18.06
C ALA A 174 13.15 -11.72 -19.18
N SER A 175 13.66 -11.47 -20.39
CA SER A 175 13.45 -12.35 -21.55
C SER A 175 14.44 -13.53 -21.67
N THR A 176 15.53 -13.55 -20.89
CA THR A 176 16.51 -14.66 -20.88
C THR A 176 16.18 -15.79 -19.91
N LEU A 177 15.37 -15.54 -18.87
CA LEU A 177 14.95 -16.60 -17.93
C LEU A 177 13.70 -17.35 -18.39
N PHE A 178 12.87 -16.76 -19.26
CA PHE A 178 11.67 -17.41 -19.80
C PHE A 178 11.90 -18.17 -21.13
N THR A 179 13.01 -17.92 -21.83
CA THR A 179 13.35 -18.63 -23.07
C THR A 179 13.85 -20.05 -22.81
N GLY A 180 14.46 -20.35 -21.65
CA GLY A 180 14.92 -21.70 -21.31
C GLY A 180 13.78 -22.69 -21.01
N LEU A 181 12.72 -22.25 -20.33
CA LEU A 181 11.59 -23.12 -19.98
C LEU A 181 10.57 -23.28 -21.12
N GLY A 182 10.38 -22.25 -21.95
CA GLY A 182 9.46 -22.30 -23.09
C GLY A 182 9.93 -23.24 -24.21
N VAL A 183 11.24 -23.32 -24.46
CA VAL A 183 11.81 -24.23 -25.48
C VAL A 183 11.64 -25.70 -25.07
N ILE A 184 11.79 -26.03 -23.78
CA ILE A 184 11.60 -27.40 -23.29
C ILE A 184 10.14 -27.84 -23.45
N VAL A 185 9.17 -26.97 -23.13
CA VAL A 185 7.75 -27.26 -23.30
C VAL A 185 7.37 -27.40 -24.78
N ALA A 186 7.93 -26.57 -25.65
CA ALA A 186 7.70 -26.67 -27.10
C ALA A 186 8.28 -27.97 -27.69
N ILE A 187 9.47 -28.41 -27.28
CA ILE A 187 10.08 -29.68 -27.73
C ILE A 187 9.26 -30.89 -27.28
N VAL A 188 8.76 -30.88 -26.03
CA VAL A 188 7.89 -31.95 -25.52
C VAL A 188 6.55 -32.01 -26.28
N ALA A 189 5.96 -30.85 -26.58
CA ALA A 189 4.71 -30.78 -27.35
C ALA A 189 4.89 -31.27 -28.80
N ILE A 190 6.00 -30.90 -29.46
CA ILE A 190 6.29 -31.33 -30.84
C ILE A 190 6.62 -32.84 -30.87
N GLY A 191 7.36 -33.36 -29.89
CA GLY A 191 7.65 -34.79 -29.76
C GLY A 191 6.38 -35.63 -29.51
N ALA A 192 5.47 -35.15 -28.65
CA ALA A 192 4.19 -35.80 -28.40
C ALA A 192 3.29 -35.78 -29.65
N ALA A 193 3.22 -34.65 -30.36
CA ALA A 193 2.44 -34.55 -31.59
C ALA A 193 2.97 -35.47 -32.70
N TRP A 194 4.29 -35.64 -32.82
CA TRP A 194 4.90 -36.55 -33.78
C TRP A 194 4.64 -38.02 -33.43
N TYR A 195 4.74 -38.41 -32.15
CA TYR A 195 4.43 -39.76 -31.69
C TYR A 195 2.97 -40.16 -31.98
N PHE A 196 2.03 -39.24 -31.72
CA PHE A 196 0.60 -39.45 -32.02
C PHE A 196 0.24 -39.38 -33.51
N TRP A 197 1.16 -38.97 -34.38
CA TRP A 197 0.97 -38.99 -35.83
C TRP A 197 1.64 -40.21 -36.47
N ALA A 198 2.82 -40.61 -35.99
CA ALA A 198 3.59 -41.75 -36.50
C ALA A 198 3.07 -43.12 -36.02
N TYR A 199 2.41 -43.19 -34.85
CA TYR A 199 1.94 -44.45 -34.25
C TYR A 199 0.42 -44.46 -33.99
N ARG A 200 -0.38 -44.01 -34.97
CA ARG A 200 -1.80 -44.37 -34.98
C ARG A 200 -1.96 -45.77 -35.57
N PRO A 201 -2.74 -46.66 -34.93
CA PRO A 201 -3.14 -47.93 -35.54
C PRO A 201 -4.04 -47.71 -36.76
#